data_AF-A0AAW2SGB9-F1
#
_entry.id   AF-A0AAW2SGB9-F1
#
_cell.length_a   1.000
_cell.length_b   1.000
_cell.length_c   1.000
_cell.angle_alpha   90.00
_cell.angle_beta   90.00
_cell.angle_gamma   90.00
#
_symmetry.space_group_name_H-M   'P 1'
#
loop_
_entity.id
_entity.type
_entity.pdbx_description
1 polymer ?
#
loop_
_entity_poly.entity_id
_entity_poly.type
_entity_poly.pdbx_seq_one_letter_code
_entity_poly.pdbx_strand_id
1 'polypeptide(L)'
;MISLALTLGTEPTRRTCMLKFLVVDVPSAYNVILGRPTLNAFQAVISMYHMKLKFPTPGGVGEVQGDPLQSRKCYIEAVRNGQKRSPDEALKEALSCK
;
A
#
# COMPACT_ATOMS: atom_id res chain seq x y z
N MET A 1 -6.03 -15.56 3.59
CA MET A 1 -5.33 -14.85 2.49
C MET A 1 -6.06 -15.09 1.19
N ILE A 2 -6.26 -14.05 0.37
CA ILE A 2 -6.99 -14.09 -0.91
C ILE A 2 -6.04 -13.65 -2.03
N SER A 3 -6.09 -14.30 -3.18
CA SER A 3 -5.30 -13.91 -4.36
C SER A 3 -6.04 -12.86 -5.17
N LEU A 4 -5.46 -11.66 -5.31
CA LEU A 4 -6.03 -10.56 -6.08
C LEU A 4 -5.02 -10.06 -7.11
N ALA A 5 -5.52 -9.58 -8.24
CA ALA A 5 -4.72 -8.89 -9.23
C ALA A 5 -4.45 -7.45 -8.76
N LEU A 6 -3.18 -7.09 -8.61
CA LEU A 6 -2.76 -5.70 -8.41
C LEU A 6 -2.17 -5.18 -9.71
N THR A 7 -2.66 -4.03 -10.16
CA THR A 7 -2.15 -3.32 -11.33
C THR A 7 -1.51 -2.01 -10.90
N LEU A 8 -0.27 -1.78 -11.33
CA LEU A 8 0.47 -0.54 -11.11
C LEU A 8 0.77 0.18 -12.43
N GLY A 9 0.77 1.51 -12.36
CA GLY A 9 1.02 2.40 -13.50
C GLY A 9 -0.15 2.53 -14.47
N THR A 10 0.08 3.30 -15.51
CA THR A 10 -0.83 3.54 -16.63
C THR A 10 -0.17 3.07 -17.92
N GLU A 11 -0.95 2.89 -18.98
CA GLU A 11 -0.37 2.59 -20.30
C GLU A 11 0.61 3.70 -20.72
N PRO A 12 1.75 3.38 -21.37
CA PRO A 12 2.18 2.05 -21.85
C PRO A 12 2.99 1.22 -20.82
N THR A 13 3.19 1.72 -19.60
CA THR A 13 4.05 1.11 -18.57
C THR A 13 3.23 0.45 -17.47
N ARG A 14 2.06 -0.07 -17.81
CA ARG A 14 1.18 -0.79 -16.90
C ARG A 14 1.72 -2.18 -16.62
N ARG A 15 1.70 -2.61 -15.37
CA ARG A 15 2.07 -3.98 -14.98
C ARG A 15 1.05 -4.53 -13.99
N THR A 16 0.67 -5.80 -14.19
CA THR A 16 -0.27 -6.50 -13.31
C THR A 16 0.38 -7.76 -12.76
N CYS A 17 0.20 -8.01 -11.46
CA CYS A 17 0.70 -9.22 -10.79
C CYS A 17 -0.38 -9.81 -9.89
N MET A 18 -0.47 -11.14 -9.86
CA MET A 18 -1.32 -11.86 -8.90
C MET A 18 -0.58 -11.98 -7.58
N LEU A 19 -1.17 -11.44 -6.51
CA LEU A 19 -0.56 -11.39 -5.18
C LEU A 19 -1.53 -11.87 -4.12
N LYS A 20 -0.99 -12.43 -3.04
CA LYS A 20 -1.78 -12.85 -1.88
C LYS A 20 -1.91 -11.67 -0.91
N PHE A 21 -3.15 -11.29 -0.61
CA PHE A 21 -3.47 -10.24 0.35
C PHE A 21 -4.16 -10.82 1.59
N LEU A 22 -3.91 -10.19 2.73
CA LEU A 22 -4.75 -10.31 3.90
C LEU A 22 -5.82 -9.23 3.81
N VAL A 23 -7.10 -9.64 3.79
CA VAL A 23 -8.23 -8.71 3.84
C VAL A 23 -8.65 -8.60 5.29
N VAL A 24 -8.68 -7.38 5.79
CA VAL A 24 -9.06 -7.06 7.16
C VAL A 24 -10.19 -6.05 7.10
N ASP A 25 -11.30 -6.36 7.76
CA ASP A 25 -12.45 -5.47 7.87
C ASP A 25 -12.29 -4.58 9.10
N VAL A 26 -11.49 -3.53 8.96
CA VAL A 26 -11.22 -2.54 10.02
C VAL A 26 -11.31 -1.11 9.49
N PRO A 27 -11.80 -0.16 10.29
CA PRO A 27 -11.70 1.25 9.97
C PRO A 27 -10.23 1.68 9.87
N SER A 28 -9.77 1.94 8.65
CA SER A 28 -8.41 2.34 8.33
C SER A 28 -8.41 3.53 7.37
N ALA A 29 -7.41 4.40 7.50
CA ALA A 29 -7.18 5.47 6.53
C ALA A 29 -6.53 4.97 5.21
N TYR A 30 -6.20 3.68 5.16
CA TYR A 30 -5.55 3.03 4.02
C TYR A 30 -6.43 1.89 3.49
N ASN A 31 -6.63 1.90 2.17
CA ASN A 31 -7.35 0.82 1.49
C ASN A 31 -6.47 -0.43 1.28
N VAL A 32 -5.16 -0.24 1.07
CA VAL A 32 -4.20 -1.31 0.80
C VAL A 32 -2.84 -0.94 1.38
N ILE A 33 -2.17 -1.90 2.02
CA ILE A 33 -0.79 -1.78 2.49
C ILE A 33 0.09 -2.73 1.67
N LEU A 34 1.05 -2.17 0.93
CA LEU A 34 1.97 -2.95 0.10
C LEU A 34 3.26 -3.24 0.87
N GLY A 35 3.42 -4.49 1.29
CA GLY A 35 4.64 -4.96 1.94
C GLY A 35 5.77 -5.30 0.95
N ARG A 36 6.90 -5.71 1.51
CA ARG A 36 8.08 -6.17 0.75
C ARG A 36 7.78 -7.27 -0.30
N PRO A 37 6.94 -8.29 -0.03
CA PRO A 37 6.63 -9.30 -1.04
C PRO A 37 6.05 -8.72 -2.34
N THR A 38 5.13 -7.75 -2.20
CA THR A 38 4.55 -7.05 -3.34
C THR A 38 5.59 -6.23 -4.08
N LEU A 39 6.40 -5.44 -3.35
CA LEU A 39 7.46 -4.64 -3.96
C LEU A 39 8.46 -5.50 -4.73
N ASN A 40 8.84 -6.65 -4.18
CA ASN A 40 9.73 -7.60 -4.84
C ASN A 40 9.10 -8.21 -6.10
N ALA A 41 7.81 -8.54 -6.07
CA ALA A 41 7.10 -9.08 -7.24
C ALA A 41 7.08 -8.07 -8.41
N PHE A 42 7.01 -6.78 -8.11
CA PHE A 42 7.11 -5.72 -9.10
C PHE A 42 8.54 -5.28 -9.41
N GLN A 43 9.56 -5.79 -8.69
CA GLN A 43 10.93 -5.26 -8.71
C GLN A 43 10.95 -3.75 -8.50
N ALA A 44 10.08 -3.28 -7.60
CA ALA A 44 9.80 -1.88 -7.40
C ALA A 44 10.88 -1.21 -6.52
N VAL A 45 11.26 0.01 -6.90
CA VAL A 45 12.14 0.88 -6.13
C VAL A 45 11.33 2.09 -5.67
N ILE A 46 11.33 2.32 -4.36
CA ILE A 46 10.63 3.45 -3.75
C ILE A 46 11.63 4.57 -3.49
N SER A 47 11.36 5.74 -4.03
CA SER A 47 12.04 6.98 -3.71
C SER A 47 11.15 7.83 -2.81
N MET A 48 11.45 7.84 -1.51
CA MET A 48 10.71 8.64 -0.52
C MET A 48 10.83 10.14 -0.78
N TYR A 49 12.03 10.61 -1.09
CA TYR A 49 12.28 12.02 -1.37
C TYR A 49 11.40 12.57 -2.50
N HIS A 50 11.29 11.83 -3.60
CA HIS A 50 10.44 12.21 -4.74
C HIS A 50 8.99 11.71 -4.61
N MET A 51 8.65 10.97 -3.55
CA MET A 51 7.38 10.25 -3.39
C MET A 51 6.99 9.44 -4.63
N LYS A 52 7.93 8.69 -5.19
CA LYS A 52 7.75 7.91 -6.42
C LYS A 52 8.03 6.44 -6.18
N LEU A 53 7.20 5.57 -6.75
CA LEU A 53 7.47 4.14 -6.86
C LEU A 53 7.74 3.81 -8.34
N LYS A 54 8.92 3.28 -8.63
CA LYS A 54 9.33 2.90 -9.99
C LYS A 54 9.41 1.40 -10.11
N PHE A 55 9.05 0.85 -11.27
CA PHE A 55 9.12 -0.58 -11.53
C PHE A 55 9.42 -0.86 -13.01
N PRO A 56 10.18 -1.91 -13.34
CA PRO A 56 10.44 -2.27 -14.72
C PRO A 56 9.20 -2.87 -15.39
N THR A 57 9.00 -2.50 -16.65
CA THR A 57 8.00 -3.04 -17.58
C THR A 57 8.64 -3.28 -18.96
N PRO A 58 8.04 -4.10 -19.83
CA PRO A 58 8.54 -4.28 -21.19
C PRO A 58 8.64 -2.96 -22.00
N GLY A 59 7.77 -1.99 -21.69
CA GLY A 59 7.76 -0.66 -22.33
C GLY A 59 8.68 0.38 -21.68
N GLY A 60 9.52 -0.01 -20.71
CA GLY A 60 10.39 0.90 -19.96
C GLY A 60 10.09 0.92 -18.46
N VAL A 61 10.34 2.04 -17.80
CA VAL A 61 10.13 2.18 -16.36
C VAL A 61 8.75 2.77 -16.09
N GLY A 62 7.89 2.00 -15.44
CA GLY A 62 6.62 2.49 -14.91
C GLY A 62 6.85 3.28 -13.62
N GLU A 63 6.00 4.29 -13.39
CA GLU A 63 6.07 5.14 -12.22
C GLU A 63 4.67 5.32 -11.62
N VAL A 64 4.59 5.24 -10.29
CA VAL A 64 3.45 5.69 -9.50
C VAL A 64 3.89 6.90 -8.69
N GLN A 65 3.25 8.04 -8.94
CA GLN A 65 3.48 9.27 -8.20
C GLN A 65 2.58 9.30 -6.95
N GLY A 66 3.18 9.52 -5.80
CA GLY A 66 2.46 9.80 -4.56
C GLY A 66 1.93 11.23 -4.55
N ASP A 67 0.77 11.41 -3.93
CA ASP A 67 0.15 12.72 -3.69
C ASP A 67 0.41 13.15 -2.24
N PRO A 68 1.20 14.21 -1.99
CA PRO A 68 1.50 14.69 -0.64
C PRO A 68 0.26 15.15 0.14
N LEU A 69 -0.72 15.76 -0.53
CA LEU A 69 -1.93 16.24 0.11
C LEU A 69 -2.79 15.07 0.59
N GLN A 70 -2.98 14.06 -0.26
CA GLN A 70 -3.70 12.84 0.12
C GLN A 70 -2.95 12.07 1.20
N SER A 71 -1.63 11.96 1.09
CA SER A 71 -0.79 11.31 2.09
C SER A 71 -0.94 11.98 3.47
N ARG A 72 -0.97 13.31 3.51
CA ARG A 72 -1.19 14.06 4.76
C ARG A 72 -2.61 13.84 5.32
N LYS A 73 -3.63 13.83 4.46
CA LYS A 73 -5.01 13.54 4.88
C LYS A 73 -5.13 12.15 5.51
N CYS A 74 -4.62 11.12 4.82
CA CYS A 74 -4.59 9.75 5.34
C CYS A 74 -3.85 9.65 6.68
N TYR A 75 -2.71 10.34 6.83
CA TYR A 75 -1.98 10.36 8.10
C TYR A 75 -2.80 10.98 9.24
N ILE A 76 -3.44 12.13 9.01
CA ILE A 76 -4.27 12.79 10.02
C ILE A 76 -5.47 11.90 10.40
N GLU A 77 -6.10 11.25 9.42
CA GLU A 77 -7.21 10.32 9.67
C GLU A 77 -6.75 9.09 10.45
N ALA A 78 -5.61 8.50 10.10
CA ALA A 78 -5.03 7.37 10.83
C ALA A 78 -4.79 7.71 12.31
N VAL A 79 -4.22 8.89 12.58
CA VAL A 79 -3.96 9.36 13.96
C VAL A 79 -5.28 9.58 14.72
N ARG A 80 -6.26 10.25 14.10
CA ARG A 80 -7.57 10.49 14.72
C ARG A 80 -8.32 9.19 15.03
N ASN A 81 -8.26 8.23 14.11
CA ASN A 81 -8.90 6.94 14.27
C ASN A 81 -8.20 6.10 15.34
N GLY A 82 -6.86 6.19 15.46
CA GLY A 82 -6.11 5.55 16.53
C GLY A 82 -6.46 6.09 17.93
N GLN A 83 -6.76 7.38 18.06
CA GLN A 83 -7.17 8.00 19.32
C GLN A 83 -8.59 7.62 19.79
N LYS A 84 -9.43 7.09 18.90
CA LYS A 84 -10.80 6.66 19.21
C LYS A 84 -10.91 5.20 19.68
N ARG A 85 -9.80 4.44 19.70
CA ARG A 85 -9.83 3.00 19.96
C ARG A 85 -9.84 2.68 21.45
N SER A 86 -10.71 1.74 21.82
CA SER A 86 -10.68 1.12 23.15
C SER A 86 -9.52 0.09 23.22
N PRO A 87 -9.00 -0.26 24.41
CA PRO A 87 -7.79 -1.09 24.56
C PRO A 87 -7.85 -2.47 23.87
N ASP A 88 -9.06 -3.01 23.66
CA ASP A 88 -9.30 -4.32 23.05
C ASP A 88 -9.01 -4.34 21.53
N GLU A 89 -9.27 -3.22 20.83
CA GLU A 89 -9.05 -3.10 19.37
C GLU A 89 -7.57 -2.95 19.00
N ALA A 90 -6.78 -2.33 19.88
CA ALA A 90 -5.33 -2.20 19.71
C ALA A 90 -4.60 -3.54 19.80
N LEU A 91 -5.14 -4.50 20.56
CA LEU A 91 -4.57 -5.83 20.70
C LEU A 91 -4.71 -6.66 19.42
N LYS A 92 -5.79 -6.46 18.65
CA LYS A 92 -6.02 -7.15 17.36
C LYS A 92 -5.03 -6.73 16.26
N GLU A 93 -4.62 -5.46 16.25
CA GLU A 93 -3.63 -4.92 15.30
C GLU A 93 -2.22 -5.41 15.64
N ALA A 94 -1.87 -5.50 16.93
CA ALA A 94 -0.62 -6.08 17.39
C ALA A 94 -0.53 -7.60 17.13
N LEU A 95 -1.65 -8.32 17.19
CA LEU A 95 -1.73 -9.75 16.89
C LEU A 95 -1.66 -10.08 15.39
N SER A 96 -1.83 -9.10 14.50
CA SER A 96 -1.56 -9.25 13.06
C SER A 96 -0.06 -9.20 12.72
N CYS A 97 0.79 -8.90 13.71
CA CYS A 97 2.25 -8.91 13.60
C CYS A 97 2.84 -10.20 14.21
N LYS A 98 2.32 -11.36 13.81
CA LYS A 98 2.91 -12.68 14.04
C LYS A 98 3.01 -13.47 12.75
#